data_AF-A0A1C4BB66-F1
#
_entry.id   AF-A0A1C4BB66-F1
#
_cell.length_a   1.000
_cell.length_b   1.000
_cell.length_c   1.000
_cell.angle_alpha   90.00
_cell.angle_beta   90.00
_cell.angle_gamma   90.00
#
_symmetry.space_group_name_H-M   'P 1'
#
loop_
_entity.id
_entity.type
_entity.pdbx_description
1 polymer ?
#
loop_
_entity_poly.entity_id
_entity_poly.type
_entity_poly.pdbx_seq_one_letter_code
_entity_poly.pdbx_strand_id
1 'polypeptide(L)'
;MKKVLLYIIIFVAGALVGGVGVHYFTDYQADRAESQYESSYRDSRASSLSKDQTDSSSSSSQTSSTSVADLPAQNVVTKRVSDDLNKFIDEQKDDLIKNASTDDAVDAFEDSYLDTYENELQSQHPGEANEDQIEHLIDVAVATANVEQKISDAK
;
A
#
# COMPACT_ATOMS: atom_id res chain seq x y z
N MET A 1 -5.03 39.28 -15.75
CA MET A 1 -4.75 38.63 -14.45
C MET A 1 -5.16 37.16 -14.38
N LYS A 2 -6.12 36.65 -15.18
CA LYS A 2 -6.49 35.21 -15.16
C LYS A 2 -5.45 34.26 -15.78
N LYS A 3 -4.68 34.74 -16.78
CA LYS A 3 -3.67 33.91 -17.46
C LYS A 3 -2.43 33.66 -16.61
N VAL A 4 -2.09 34.57 -15.70
CA VAL A 4 -0.91 34.46 -14.83
C VAL A 4 -1.09 33.38 -13.75
N LEU A 5 -2.33 33.19 -13.26
CA LEU A 5 -2.64 32.15 -12.28
C LEU A 5 -2.46 30.74 -12.84
N LEU A 6 -2.77 30.55 -14.14
CA LEU A 6 -2.71 29.24 -14.79
C LEU A 6 -1.27 28.75 -15.00
N TYR A 7 -0.31 29.66 -15.22
CA TYR A 7 1.11 29.31 -15.32
C TYR A 7 1.74 28.91 -13.98
N ILE A 8 1.25 29.44 -12.85
CA ILE A 8 1.77 29.08 -11.52
C ILE A 8 1.36 27.65 -11.16
N ILE A 9 0.13 27.25 -11.50
CA ILE A 9 -0.38 25.90 -11.21
C ILE A 9 0.40 24.84 -12.01
N ILE A 10 0.70 25.10 -13.29
CA ILE A 10 1.48 24.17 -14.13
C ILE A 10 2.93 24.06 -13.65
N PHE A 11 3.53 25.15 -13.17
CA PHE A 11 4.91 25.13 -12.67
C PHE A 11 5.05 24.33 -11.36
N VAL A 12 4.05 24.38 -10.48
CA VAL A 12 4.03 23.56 -9.25
C VAL A 12 3.80 22.08 -9.56
N ALA A 13 2.93 21.76 -10.53
CA ALA A 13 2.72 20.38 -10.97
C ALA A 13 3.99 19.78 -11.64
N GLY A 14 4.71 20.55 -12.44
CA GLY A 14 5.95 20.09 -13.09
C GLY A 14 7.13 19.87 -12.12
N ALA A 15 7.22 20.67 -11.05
CA ALA A 15 8.31 20.54 -10.07
C ALA A 15 8.19 19.27 -9.20
N LEU A 16 6.99 18.72 -9.03
CA LEU A 16 6.76 17.47 -8.29
C LEU A 16 7.19 16.22 -9.08
N VAL A 17 7.09 16.25 -10.41
CA VAL A 17 7.47 15.12 -11.27
C VAL A 17 8.98 15.08 -11.57
N GLY A 18 9.67 16.23 -11.54
CA GLY A 18 11.09 16.32 -11.88
C GLY A 18 12.09 15.88 -10.79
N GLY A 19 11.64 15.68 -9.55
CA GLY A 19 12.53 15.40 -8.40
C GLY A 19 12.89 13.92 -8.19
N VAL A 20 12.16 12.99 -8.81
CA VAL A 20 12.26 11.54 -8.51
C VAL A 20 13.28 10.81 -9.40
N GLY A 21 13.86 11.49 -10.39
CA GLY A 21 14.60 10.84 -11.49
C GLY A 21 16.08 10.52 -11.25
N VAL A 22 16.68 10.80 -10.09
CA VAL A 22 18.16 10.73 -9.94
C VAL A 22 18.66 9.55 -9.09
N HIS A 23 17.79 8.73 -8.49
CA HIS A 23 18.24 7.68 -7.55
C HIS A 23 18.28 6.25 -8.10
N TYR A 24 17.85 5.97 -9.34
CA TYR A 24 17.75 4.61 -9.88
C TYR A 24 18.95 4.12 -10.71
N PHE A 25 20.06 4.85 -10.76
CA PHE A 25 21.21 4.50 -11.62
C PHE A 25 22.41 3.84 -10.92
N THR A 26 22.27 3.38 -9.67
CA THR A 26 23.39 2.78 -8.93
C THR A 26 23.28 1.26 -8.69
N ASP A 27 22.11 0.64 -8.88
CA ASP A 27 21.92 -0.75 -8.47
C ASP A 27 22.37 -1.80 -9.49
N TYR A 28 22.62 -1.43 -10.76
CA TYR A 28 23.04 -2.39 -11.80
C TYR A 28 24.49 -2.90 -11.68
N GLN A 29 25.26 -2.47 -10.66
CA GLN A 29 26.61 -2.99 -10.41
C GLN A 29 26.72 -3.87 -9.15
N ALA A 30 25.68 -4.01 -8.33
CA ALA A 30 25.73 -4.82 -7.12
C ALA A 30 25.64 -6.34 -7.38
N ASP A 31 25.03 -6.76 -8.49
CA ASP A 31 24.72 -8.17 -8.77
C ASP A 31 25.93 -9.06 -9.10
N ARG A 32 27.14 -8.49 -9.26
CA ARG A 32 28.34 -9.29 -9.59
C ARG A 32 29.19 -9.71 -8.40
N ALA A 33 28.91 -9.22 -7.19
CA ALA A 33 29.74 -9.48 -6.01
C ALA A 33 29.23 -10.61 -5.11
N GLU A 34 27.93 -10.92 -5.11
CA GLU A 34 27.34 -11.85 -4.13
C GLU A 34 27.46 -13.34 -4.51
N SER A 35 27.68 -13.65 -5.78
CA SER A 35 27.76 -15.04 -6.28
C SER A 35 28.97 -15.86 -5.80
N GLN A 36 29.90 -15.27 -5.03
CA GLN A 36 31.10 -15.98 -4.53
C GLN A 36 31.04 -16.39 -3.06
N TYR A 37 30.02 -15.98 -2.30
CA TYR A 37 29.97 -16.26 -0.85
C TYR A 37 29.19 -17.54 -0.48
N GLU A 38 28.31 -18.06 -1.33
CA GLU A 38 27.42 -19.19 -0.97
C GLU A 38 28.00 -20.60 -1.24
N SER A 39 29.18 -20.73 -1.85
CA SER A 39 29.72 -22.06 -2.22
C SER A 39 30.39 -22.83 -1.08
N SER A 40 30.55 -22.27 0.12
CA SER A 40 31.40 -22.87 1.18
C SER A 40 30.65 -23.58 2.32
N TYR A 41 29.31 -23.51 2.38
CA TYR A 41 28.54 -24.02 3.52
C TYR A 41 27.82 -25.38 3.31
N ARG A 42 27.95 -26.00 2.13
CA ARG A 42 27.16 -27.21 1.80
C ARG A 42 27.80 -28.56 2.14
N ASP A 43 29.06 -28.62 2.54
CA ASP A 43 29.75 -29.91 2.75
C ASP A 43 29.79 -30.45 4.20
N SER A 44 29.20 -29.78 5.18
CA SER A 44 29.34 -30.19 6.60
C SER A 44 28.13 -30.89 7.24
N ARG A 45 27.00 -31.07 6.54
CA ARG A 45 25.76 -31.64 7.13
C ARG A 45 25.53 -33.13 6.87
N ALA A 46 26.56 -33.91 6.50
CA ALA A 46 26.42 -35.34 6.19
C ALA A 46 26.92 -36.29 7.31
N SER A 47 27.21 -35.81 8.52
CA SER A 47 27.67 -36.69 9.62
C SER A 47 27.12 -36.23 10.98
N SER A 48 25.88 -36.62 11.30
CA SER A 48 25.38 -36.78 12.69
C SER A 48 23.88 -37.11 12.74
N LEU A 49 23.41 -38.11 11.99
CA LEU A 49 22.12 -38.75 12.27
C LEU A 49 22.35 -40.13 12.87
N SER A 50 22.73 -40.16 14.14
CA SER A 50 22.79 -41.38 14.97
C SER A 50 22.86 -41.01 16.45
N LYS A 51 21.70 -40.78 17.10
CA LYS A 51 21.34 -41.35 18.41
C LYS A 51 20.04 -40.75 18.98
N ASP A 52 19.05 -41.64 19.09
CA ASP A 52 18.11 -41.87 20.18
C ASP A 52 17.83 -40.81 21.28
N GLN A 53 16.51 -40.69 21.52
CA GLN A 53 15.80 -40.84 22.79
C GLN A 53 15.33 -39.62 23.64
N THR A 54 13.99 -39.50 23.65
CA THR A 54 13.02 -39.29 24.77
C THR A 54 12.90 -37.99 25.57
N ASP A 55 11.61 -37.73 25.86
CA ASP A 55 10.97 -36.98 26.95
C ASP A 55 10.57 -35.49 26.77
N SER A 56 9.26 -35.34 26.55
CA SER A 56 8.30 -34.54 27.32
C SER A 56 8.85 -33.39 28.18
N SER A 57 8.47 -32.14 27.87
CA SER A 57 7.84 -31.16 28.79
C SER A 57 7.70 -29.77 28.15
N SER A 58 6.44 -29.36 27.98
CA SER A 58 5.83 -28.05 28.27
C SER A 58 6.58 -26.72 28.06
N SER A 59 5.92 -25.90 27.24
CA SER A 59 5.72 -24.45 27.35
C SER A 59 6.91 -23.51 27.52
N SER A 60 7.15 -22.74 26.47
CA SER A 60 6.80 -21.32 26.51
C SER A 60 6.57 -20.83 25.08
N SER A 61 5.29 -20.63 24.76
CA SER A 61 4.85 -19.84 23.63
C SER A 61 5.43 -18.43 23.80
N GLN A 62 6.59 -18.17 23.21
CA GLN A 62 6.98 -16.81 22.87
C GLN A 62 5.98 -16.37 21.82
N THR A 63 4.88 -15.79 22.29
CA THR A 63 4.13 -14.79 21.56
C THR A 63 5.16 -13.72 21.25
N SER A 64 5.83 -13.86 20.10
CA SER A 64 6.42 -12.74 19.39
C SER A 64 5.30 -11.73 19.32
N SER A 65 5.37 -10.75 20.22
CA SER A 65 4.51 -9.59 20.19
C SER A 65 4.98 -8.91 18.92
N THR A 66 4.37 -9.27 17.78
CA THR A 66 4.45 -8.48 16.57
C THR A 66 4.11 -7.09 17.04
N SER A 67 5.10 -6.21 17.11
CA SER A 67 4.87 -4.81 17.36
C SER A 67 3.89 -4.41 16.28
N VAL A 68 2.60 -4.34 16.66
CA VAL A 68 1.54 -3.86 15.80
C VAL A 68 2.06 -2.50 15.38
N ALA A 69 2.38 -2.34 14.10
CA ALA A 69 2.74 -1.03 13.61
C ALA A 69 1.64 -0.07 14.06
N ASP A 70 2.01 1.17 14.37
CA ASP A 70 1.06 2.20 14.80
C ASP A 70 0.24 2.65 13.58
N LEU A 71 -0.50 1.70 12.99
CA LEU A 71 -1.38 1.90 11.87
C LEU A 71 -2.57 2.73 12.33
N PRO A 72 -3.13 3.56 11.44
CA PRO A 72 -4.32 4.32 11.77
C PRO A 72 -5.45 3.40 12.22
N ALA A 73 -6.19 3.83 13.23
CA ALA A 73 -7.38 3.12 13.66
C ALA A 73 -8.40 3.04 12.50
N GLN A 74 -9.14 1.93 12.41
CA GLN A 74 -10.12 1.68 11.34
C GLN A 74 -11.07 2.86 11.09
N ASN A 75 -11.55 3.53 12.15
CA ASN A 75 -12.46 4.66 12.02
C ASN A 75 -11.82 5.88 11.33
N VAL A 76 -10.50 6.04 11.43
CA VAL A 76 -9.75 7.10 10.73
C VAL A 76 -9.68 6.78 9.24
N VAL A 77 -9.33 5.54 8.91
CA VAL A 77 -9.26 5.04 7.51
C VAL A 77 -10.62 5.14 6.84
N THR A 78 -11.68 4.61 7.48
CA THR A 78 -13.06 4.68 6.99
C THR A 78 -13.53 6.11 6.80
N LYS A 79 -13.20 7.01 7.74
CA LYS A 79 -13.55 8.44 7.59
C LYS A 79 -12.85 9.02 6.36
N ARG A 80 -11.56 8.73 6.18
CA ARG A 80 -10.80 9.24 5.04
C ARG A 80 -11.37 8.75 3.71
N VAL A 81 -11.60 7.44 3.58
CA VAL A 81 -12.23 6.84 2.39
C VAL A 81 -13.60 7.48 2.12
N SER A 82 -14.43 7.69 3.15
CA SER A 82 -15.73 8.33 2.96
C SER A 82 -15.62 9.81 2.54
N ASP A 83 -14.65 10.56 3.07
CA ASP A 83 -14.45 11.96 2.69
C ASP A 83 -13.97 12.06 1.23
N ASP A 84 -13.03 11.20 0.84
CA ASP A 84 -12.51 11.12 -0.53
C ASP A 84 -13.59 10.66 -1.51
N LEU A 85 -14.45 9.70 -1.13
CA LEU A 85 -15.59 9.28 -1.94
C LEU A 85 -16.58 10.42 -2.18
N ASN A 86 -16.93 11.17 -1.13
CA ASN A 86 -17.84 12.31 -1.28
C ASN A 86 -17.21 13.37 -2.20
N LYS A 87 -15.92 13.63 -2.04
CA LYS A 87 -15.18 14.56 -2.91
C LYS A 87 -15.18 14.08 -4.37
N PHE A 88 -14.90 12.79 -4.61
CA PHE A 88 -14.93 12.20 -5.95
C PHE A 88 -16.31 12.36 -6.59
N ILE A 89 -17.39 12.04 -5.86
CA ILE A 89 -18.76 12.22 -6.33
C ILE A 89 -19.02 13.69 -6.68
N ASP A 90 -18.65 14.63 -5.81
CA ASP A 90 -18.86 16.06 -6.05
C ASP A 90 -18.09 16.59 -7.28
N GLU A 91 -16.87 16.10 -7.49
CA GLU A 91 -16.00 16.49 -8.61
C GLU A 91 -16.43 15.84 -9.94
N GLN A 92 -16.96 14.61 -9.91
CA GLN A 92 -17.29 13.81 -11.09
C GLN A 92 -18.79 13.73 -11.39
N LYS A 93 -19.65 14.39 -10.60
CA LYS A 93 -21.12 14.32 -10.70
C LYS A 93 -21.68 14.57 -12.11
N ASP A 94 -21.09 15.50 -12.85
CA ASP A 94 -21.60 15.94 -14.16
C ASP A 94 -20.93 15.17 -15.32
N ASP A 95 -19.86 14.42 -15.02
CA ASP A 95 -19.01 13.72 -15.98
C ASP A 95 -19.08 12.21 -15.76
N LEU A 96 -18.12 11.63 -15.03
CA LEU A 96 -17.97 10.18 -14.92
C LEU A 96 -19.17 9.52 -14.22
N ILE A 97 -19.63 10.08 -13.09
CA ILE A 97 -20.76 9.53 -12.31
C ILE A 97 -22.01 9.39 -13.19
N LYS A 98 -22.31 10.43 -13.98
CA LYS A 98 -23.51 10.50 -14.82
C LYS A 98 -23.41 9.66 -16.09
N ASN A 99 -22.24 9.62 -16.72
CA ASN A 99 -22.09 9.13 -18.10
C ASN A 99 -21.49 7.71 -18.20
N ALA A 100 -20.73 7.25 -17.20
CA ALA A 100 -20.10 5.93 -17.20
C ALA A 100 -20.96 4.87 -16.49
N SER A 101 -20.54 3.59 -16.46
CA SER A 101 -21.17 2.60 -15.59
C SER A 101 -20.83 2.85 -14.11
N THR A 102 -21.59 2.23 -13.19
CA THR A 102 -21.26 2.33 -11.76
C THR A 102 -19.89 1.70 -11.50
N ASP A 103 -19.63 0.54 -12.10
CA ASP A 103 -18.35 -0.18 -12.01
C ASP A 103 -17.19 0.69 -12.52
N ASP A 104 -17.33 1.34 -13.70
CA ASP A 104 -16.27 2.24 -14.21
C ASP A 104 -16.00 3.43 -13.27
N ALA A 105 -17.03 3.93 -12.57
CA ALA A 105 -16.88 5.01 -11.61
C ALA A 105 -16.29 4.54 -10.28
N VAL A 106 -16.55 3.28 -9.89
CA VAL A 106 -15.88 2.63 -8.76
C VAL A 106 -14.40 2.46 -9.10
N ASP A 107 -14.07 1.81 -10.22
CA ASP A 107 -12.67 1.60 -10.67
C ASP A 107 -11.88 2.92 -10.69
N ALA A 108 -12.48 3.98 -11.25
CA ALA A 108 -11.84 5.29 -11.27
C ALA A 108 -11.64 5.92 -9.88
N PHE A 109 -12.53 5.64 -8.92
CA PHE A 109 -12.36 6.04 -7.53
C PHE A 109 -11.23 5.25 -6.86
N GLU A 110 -11.17 3.93 -7.10
CA GLU A 110 -10.10 3.07 -6.58
C GLU A 110 -8.73 3.56 -7.07
N ASP A 111 -8.57 3.70 -8.39
CA ASP A 111 -7.33 4.18 -9.04
C ASP A 111 -6.90 5.58 -8.55
N SER A 112 -7.87 6.50 -8.41
CA SER A 112 -7.55 7.92 -8.16
C SER A 112 -7.35 8.25 -6.68
N TYR A 113 -8.02 7.51 -5.79
CA TYR A 113 -8.10 7.85 -4.37
C TYR A 113 -7.64 6.72 -3.46
N LEU A 114 -8.09 5.48 -3.68
CA LEU A 114 -7.73 4.36 -2.79
C LEU A 114 -6.28 3.94 -2.98
N ASP A 115 -5.85 3.72 -4.21
CA ASP A 115 -4.46 3.35 -4.53
C ASP A 115 -3.49 4.40 -4.00
N THR A 116 -3.85 5.68 -4.15
CA THR A 116 -3.02 6.78 -3.63
C THR A 116 -2.94 6.72 -2.11
N TYR A 117 -4.08 6.50 -1.43
CA TYR A 117 -4.11 6.45 0.03
C TYR A 117 -3.39 5.21 0.58
N GLU A 118 -3.54 4.06 -0.06
CA GLU A 118 -2.79 2.85 0.27
C GLU A 118 -1.29 3.07 0.16
N ASN A 119 -0.82 3.64 -0.96
CA ASN A 119 0.59 3.98 -1.16
C ASN A 119 1.09 4.97 -0.09
N GLU A 120 0.28 5.97 0.29
CA GLU A 120 0.61 6.90 1.38
C GLU A 120 0.79 6.17 2.72
N LEU A 121 -0.09 5.20 3.04
CA LEU A 121 0.00 4.41 4.27
C LEU A 121 1.21 3.46 4.25
N GLN A 122 1.46 2.77 3.15
CA GLN A 122 2.60 1.87 3.01
C GLN A 122 3.92 2.65 3.09
N SER A 123 3.99 3.86 2.53
CA SER A 123 5.15 4.75 2.66
C SER A 123 5.37 5.21 4.11
N GLN A 124 4.31 5.45 4.88
CA GLN A 124 4.39 5.85 6.29
C GLN A 124 4.70 4.68 7.22
N HIS A 125 4.30 3.47 6.85
CA HIS A 125 4.41 2.26 7.65
C HIS A 125 5.06 1.12 6.84
N PRO A 126 6.34 1.25 6.42
CA PRO A 126 6.97 0.29 5.52
C PRO A 126 7.11 -1.10 6.17
N GLY A 127 7.01 -2.14 5.34
CA GLY A 127 7.26 -3.53 5.70
C GLY A 127 6.10 -4.46 5.33
N GLU A 128 6.42 -5.66 4.85
CA GLU A 128 5.46 -6.65 4.33
C GLU A 128 4.30 -6.94 5.31
N ALA A 129 4.60 -7.06 6.61
CA ALA A 129 3.57 -7.32 7.61
C ALA A 129 2.56 -6.16 7.79
N ASN A 130 2.95 -4.94 7.41
CA ASN A 130 2.07 -3.78 7.45
C ASN A 130 1.29 -3.63 6.14
N GLU A 131 1.86 -4.04 5.00
CA GLU A 131 1.18 -4.02 3.69
C GLU A 131 -0.12 -4.84 3.76
N ASP A 132 -0.06 -6.08 4.22
CA ASP A 132 -1.25 -6.94 4.41
C ASP A 132 -2.29 -6.30 5.36
N GLN A 133 -1.83 -5.60 6.40
CA GLN A 133 -2.71 -4.95 7.36
C GLN A 133 -3.33 -3.67 6.80
N ILE A 134 -2.61 -2.94 5.96
CA ILE A 134 -3.09 -1.74 5.28
C ILE A 134 -4.13 -2.13 4.24
N GLU A 135 -3.87 -3.14 3.41
CA GLU A 135 -4.84 -3.69 2.45
C GLU A 135 -6.14 -4.06 3.18
N HIS A 136 -6.03 -4.79 4.30
CA HIS A 136 -7.19 -5.13 5.11
C HIS A 136 -7.94 -3.91 5.68
N LEU A 137 -7.23 -2.88 6.14
CA LEU A 137 -7.84 -1.65 6.64
C LEU A 137 -8.62 -0.91 5.54
N ILE A 138 -8.07 -0.87 4.32
CA ILE A 138 -8.69 -0.24 3.15
C ILE A 138 -9.92 -1.04 2.73
N ASP A 139 -9.83 -2.37 2.61
CA ASP A 139 -10.96 -3.24 2.27
C ASP A 139 -12.14 -3.05 3.22
N VAL A 140 -11.87 -3.08 4.53
CA VAL A 140 -12.90 -2.86 5.55
C VAL A 140 -13.46 -1.44 5.44
N ALA A 141 -12.64 -0.45 5.12
CA ALA A 141 -13.08 0.93 4.93
C ALA A 141 -13.99 1.09 3.71
N VAL A 142 -13.65 0.49 2.57
CA VAL A 142 -14.45 0.46 1.33
C VAL A 142 -15.81 -0.19 1.58
N ALA A 143 -15.81 -1.37 2.19
CA ALA A 143 -17.05 -2.08 2.51
C ALA A 143 -17.92 -1.29 3.51
N THR A 144 -17.31 -0.67 4.53
CA THR A 144 -18.02 0.13 5.52
C THR A 144 -18.57 1.43 4.94
N ALA A 145 -17.81 2.08 4.05
CA ALA A 145 -18.25 3.29 3.35
C ALA A 145 -19.36 3.00 2.33
N ASN A 146 -19.48 1.74 1.88
CA ASN A 146 -20.45 1.28 0.90
C ASN A 146 -20.29 2.04 -0.44
N VAL A 147 -19.05 2.02 -0.96
CA VAL A 147 -18.60 2.80 -2.12
C VAL A 147 -19.50 2.59 -3.33
N GLU A 148 -19.70 1.34 -3.75
CA GLU A 148 -20.52 1.00 -4.92
C GLU A 148 -21.95 1.55 -4.79
N GLN A 149 -22.60 1.34 -3.64
CA GLN A 149 -23.96 1.83 -3.42
C GLN A 149 -24.03 3.36 -3.46
N LYS A 150 -23.07 4.06 -2.84
CA LYS A 150 -23.05 5.53 -2.83
C LYS A 150 -22.82 6.13 -4.21
N ILE A 151 -21.95 5.51 -5.02
CA ILE A 151 -21.74 5.93 -6.42
C ILE A 151 -23.01 5.68 -7.24
N SER A 152 -23.64 4.52 -7.05
CA SER A 152 -24.92 4.17 -7.68
C SER A 152 -26.03 5.16 -7.32
N ASP A 153 -26.13 5.57 -6.05
CA ASP A 153 -27.11 6.53 -5.54
C ASP A 153 -26.87 7.97 -6.05
N ALA A 154 -25.64 8.31 -6.43
CA ALA A 154 -25.25 9.65 -6.87
C ALA A 154 -25.46 9.90 -8.38
N LYS A 155 -25.87 8.89 -9.13
CA LYS A 155 -26.06 8.90 -10.57
C LYS A 155 -27.40 9.48 -11.01
#